data_AF-A0A2X4TG15-F1
#
_entry.id   AF-A0A2X4TG15-F1
#
_cell.length_a   1.000
_cell.length_b   1.000
_cell.length_c   1.000
_cell.angle_alpha   90.00
_cell.angle_beta   90.00
_cell.angle_gamma   90.00
#
_symmetry.space_group_name_H-M   'P 1'
#
loop_
_entity.id
_entity.type
_entity.pdbx_description
1 polymer ?
#
loop_
_entity_poly.entity_id
_entity_poly.type
_entity_poly.pdbx_seq_one_letter_code
_entity_poly.pdbx_strand_id
1 'polypeptide(L)'
;MPITIGNGYLKSEIFINAPSKTREPWWKALWEALKDFFFSTGRAKADSYIHEMFFSDPPPTRERLADIFFELKGLACPSHKERFQVYNPHEDDSTIIYHILDENGKDELLCIIQNTDTVHCKAMGNSYFAVREQPVCLKSYPQMTYTINKKYSEIVECSFPSTLCLKLAGTPFLSVPLNKIVKYLYSELDNRNLDKWKTQEKANYLAEKIRAGI
;
A
#
# COMPACT_ATOMS: atom_id res chain seq x y z
N MET A 1 -13.58 40.27 19.06
CA MET A 1 -13.41 39.29 17.96
C MET A 1 -12.33 39.79 17.03
N PRO A 2 -11.36 38.94 16.69
CA PRO A 2 -10.97 38.82 15.30
C PRO A 2 -11.09 37.35 14.86
N ILE A 3 -11.68 37.16 13.67
CA ILE A 3 -11.69 35.92 12.92
C ILE A 3 -10.39 35.88 12.14
N THR A 4 -9.58 34.84 12.32
CA THR A 4 -8.41 34.59 11.47
C THR A 4 -8.78 33.48 10.48
N ILE A 5 -9.11 33.88 9.24
CA ILE A 5 -9.17 32.98 8.09
C ILE A 5 -7.72 32.76 7.65
N GLY A 6 -7.20 31.56 7.90
CA GLY A 6 -5.90 31.12 7.44
C GLY A 6 -6.01 29.71 6.89
N ASN A 7 -5.84 29.59 5.57
CA ASN A 7 -5.63 28.32 4.86
C ASN A 7 -4.37 27.63 5.42
N GLY A 8 -4.54 26.80 6.44
CA GLY A 8 -3.52 25.88 6.92
C GLY A 8 -3.59 24.59 6.13
N TYR A 9 -2.86 24.48 5.02
CA TYR A 9 -2.39 23.19 4.52
C TYR A 9 -1.52 22.56 5.62
N LEU A 10 -2.15 21.86 6.56
CA LEU A 10 -1.46 21.22 7.67
C LEU A 10 -0.81 19.94 7.15
N LYS A 11 0.51 20.05 6.96
CA LYS A 11 1.46 18.96 6.73
C LYS A 11 1.12 17.76 7.61
N SER A 12 1.13 16.57 7.03
CA SER A 12 1.17 15.30 7.73
C SER A 12 2.17 15.36 8.89
N GLU A 13 1.75 14.97 10.09
CA GLU A 13 2.66 14.85 11.23
C GLU A 13 3.51 13.59 11.03
N ILE A 14 4.70 13.79 10.46
CA ILE A 14 5.68 12.72 10.32
C ILE A 14 6.34 12.53 11.69
N PHE A 15 6.03 11.43 12.38
CA PHE A 15 6.84 10.97 13.52
C PHE A 15 8.10 10.32 12.97
N ILE A 16 9.02 11.15 12.48
CA ILE A 16 10.32 10.69 12.05
C ILE A 16 11.13 10.38 13.31
N ASN A 17 11.37 9.10 13.60
CA ASN A 17 12.58 8.73 14.32
C ASN A 17 13.75 9.24 13.45
N ALA A 18 14.47 10.24 13.96
CA ALA A 18 15.46 11.05 13.23
C ALA A 18 16.26 10.27 12.16
N PRO A 19 16.36 10.75 10.91
CA PRO A 19 17.22 10.12 9.91
C PRO A 19 18.49 10.94 9.73
N SER A 20 19.68 10.32 9.71
CA SER A 20 20.79 10.89 8.92
C SER A 20 22.06 10.05 8.80
N LYS A 21 22.27 8.93 9.52
CA LYS A 21 23.50 8.12 9.34
C LYS A 21 23.34 6.60 9.26
N THR A 22 22.17 6.05 9.57
CA THR A 22 21.94 4.59 9.65
C THR A 22 21.17 4.00 8.47
N ARG A 23 20.57 4.84 7.61
CA ARG A 23 19.72 4.41 6.50
C ARG A 23 20.50 3.71 5.38
N GLU A 24 21.67 4.25 5.01
CA GLU A 24 22.55 3.66 3.99
C GLU A 24 23.07 2.26 4.38
N PRO A 25 23.63 2.04 5.58
CA PRO A 25 24.04 0.70 6.00
C PRO A 25 22.91 -0.33 5.94
N TRP A 26 21.69 0.04 6.35
CA TRP A 26 20.54 -0.87 6.34
C TRP A 26 20.00 -1.11 4.94
N TRP A 27 19.97 -0.08 4.08
CA TRP A 27 19.65 -0.27 2.67
C TRP A 27 20.64 -1.22 1.99
N LYS A 28 21.96 -1.06 2.22
CA LYS A 28 22.97 -1.98 1.69
C LYS A 28 22.76 -3.40 2.19
N ALA A 29 22.54 -3.58 3.49
CA ALA A 29 22.29 -4.91 4.07
C ALA A 29 21.03 -5.57 3.49
N LEU A 30 19.94 -4.81 3.37
CA LEU A 30 18.70 -5.27 2.77
C LEU A 30 18.90 -5.63 1.28
N TRP A 31 19.59 -4.78 0.53
CA TRP A 31 19.89 -5.02 -0.86
C TRP A 31 20.74 -6.28 -1.05
N GLU A 32 21.78 -6.46 -0.25
CA GLU A 32 22.61 -7.67 -0.30
C GLU A 32 21.81 -8.95 -0.01
N ALA A 33 20.79 -8.88 0.85
CA ALA A 33 19.89 -10.00 1.12
C ALA A 33 18.85 -10.25 0.00
N LEU A 34 18.43 -9.22 -0.74
CA LEU A 34 17.38 -9.31 -1.75
C LEU A 34 17.89 -9.41 -3.20
N LYS A 35 19.12 -8.99 -3.49
CA LYS A 35 19.63 -8.83 -4.88
C LYS A 35 19.54 -10.11 -5.71
N ASP A 36 19.67 -11.27 -5.08
CA ASP A 36 19.64 -12.56 -5.74
C ASP A 36 18.23 -13.04 -6.09
N PHE A 37 17.19 -12.36 -5.57
CA PHE A 37 15.80 -12.61 -5.95
C PHE A 37 15.47 -12.07 -7.34
N PHE A 38 16.33 -11.23 -7.95
CA PHE A 38 16.08 -10.57 -9.21
C PHE A 38 17.12 -10.95 -10.27
N PHE A 39 16.68 -11.15 -11.52
CA PHE A 39 17.57 -11.40 -12.65
C PHE A 39 17.96 -10.09 -13.37
N SER A 40 19.23 -9.98 -13.78
CA SER A 40 19.75 -8.99 -14.75
C SER A 40 19.13 -7.59 -14.65
N THR A 41 18.27 -7.19 -15.60
CA THR A 41 17.61 -5.88 -15.68
C THR A 41 16.61 -5.63 -14.56
N GLY A 42 16.07 -6.70 -13.95
CA GLY A 42 15.21 -6.60 -12.78
C GLY A 42 15.95 -6.09 -11.55
N ARG A 43 17.26 -6.36 -11.43
CA ARG A 43 18.07 -5.87 -10.29
C ARG A 43 18.12 -4.35 -10.24
N ALA A 44 18.44 -3.68 -11.34
CA ALA A 44 18.55 -2.22 -11.37
C ALA A 44 17.20 -1.53 -11.04
N LYS A 45 16.09 -2.09 -11.52
CA LYS A 45 14.75 -1.57 -11.19
C LYS A 45 14.38 -1.84 -9.73
N ALA A 46 14.64 -3.04 -9.24
CA ALA A 46 14.39 -3.38 -7.84
C ALA A 46 15.20 -2.50 -6.89
N ASP A 47 16.48 -2.26 -7.20
CA ASP A 47 17.34 -1.34 -6.46
C ASP A 47 16.75 0.08 -6.42
N SER A 48 16.31 0.60 -7.57
CA SER A 48 15.65 1.91 -7.65
C SER A 48 14.38 1.98 -6.81
N TYR A 49 13.56 0.93 -6.78
CA TYR A 49 12.34 0.89 -5.98
C TYR A 49 12.62 0.82 -4.48
N ILE A 50 13.62 0.03 -4.07
CA ILE A 50 14.07 -0.01 -2.67
C ILE A 50 14.67 1.35 -2.31
N HIS A 51 15.45 1.98 -3.19
CA HIS A 51 15.98 3.32 -2.96
C HIS A 51 14.86 4.35 -2.79
N GLU A 52 13.83 4.32 -3.64
CA GLU A 52 12.64 5.19 -3.51
C GLU A 52 11.96 5.01 -2.15
N MET A 53 11.79 3.77 -1.70
CA MET A 53 11.13 3.47 -0.42
C MET A 53 11.87 4.05 0.79
N PHE A 54 13.20 4.08 0.73
CA PHE A 54 14.04 4.46 1.87
C PHE A 54 14.40 5.96 1.81
N PHE A 55 14.85 6.45 0.65
CA PHE A 55 15.50 7.76 0.55
C PHE A 55 14.62 8.87 -0.01
N SER A 56 13.34 8.62 -0.30
CA SER A 56 12.41 9.70 -0.68
C SER A 56 12.04 10.58 0.51
N ASP A 57 12.00 11.90 0.29
CA ASP A 57 11.47 12.88 1.22
C ASP A 57 10.43 13.76 0.49
N PRO A 58 9.13 13.67 0.82
CA PRO A 58 8.54 12.85 1.89
C PRO A 58 8.57 11.33 1.60
N PRO A 59 8.39 10.48 2.63
CA PRO A 59 8.24 9.03 2.44
C PRO A 59 7.09 8.70 1.47
N PRO A 60 7.16 7.56 0.74
CA PRO A 60 6.09 7.20 -0.19
C PRO A 60 4.75 6.96 0.51
N THR A 61 3.65 7.20 -0.21
CA THR A 61 2.28 6.99 0.29
C THR A 61 1.97 5.50 0.50
N ARG A 62 0.92 5.17 1.27
CA ARG A 62 0.45 3.77 1.39
C ARG A 62 0.22 3.09 0.04
N GLU A 63 -0.34 3.79 -0.94
CA GLU A 63 -0.59 3.25 -2.28
C GLU A 63 0.75 2.95 -2.97
N ARG A 64 1.68 3.91 -2.94
CA ARG A 64 2.97 3.76 -3.60
C ARG A 64 3.81 2.64 -2.98
N LEU A 65 3.73 2.45 -1.66
CA LEU A 65 4.41 1.35 -0.97
C LEU A 65 3.86 -0.02 -1.39
N ALA A 66 2.54 -0.14 -1.52
CA ALA A 66 1.93 -1.36 -2.03
C ALA A 66 2.34 -1.61 -3.50
N ASP A 67 2.34 -0.56 -4.33
CA ASP A 67 2.79 -0.66 -5.73
C ASP A 67 4.24 -1.13 -5.81
N ILE A 68 5.15 -0.51 -5.04
CA ILE A 68 6.55 -0.93 -4.97
C ILE A 68 6.66 -2.40 -4.56
N PHE A 69 5.89 -2.86 -3.57
CA PHE A 69 5.91 -4.26 -3.16
C PHE A 69 5.51 -5.21 -4.29
N PHE A 70 4.42 -4.91 -5.01
CA PHE A 70 3.98 -5.75 -6.13
C PHE A 70 4.91 -5.67 -7.35
N GLU A 71 5.51 -4.51 -7.60
CA GLU A 71 6.54 -4.33 -8.63
C GLU A 71 7.79 -5.18 -8.30
N LEU A 72 8.25 -5.18 -7.04
CA LEU A 72 9.33 -6.06 -6.59
C LEU A 72 8.95 -7.54 -6.78
N LYS A 73 7.74 -7.95 -6.36
CA LYS A 73 7.24 -9.32 -6.57
C LYS A 73 7.18 -9.68 -8.07
N GLY A 74 6.81 -8.73 -8.93
CA GLY A 74 6.77 -8.89 -10.38
C GLY A 74 8.15 -9.08 -11.02
N LEU A 75 9.17 -8.42 -10.47
CA LEU A 75 10.56 -8.54 -10.91
C LEU A 75 11.28 -9.78 -10.36
N ALA A 76 10.77 -10.37 -9.28
CA ALA A 76 11.38 -11.53 -8.64
C ALA A 76 11.32 -12.79 -9.52
N CYS A 77 12.37 -13.62 -9.42
CA CYS A 77 12.39 -14.95 -10.05
C CYS A 77 11.19 -15.76 -9.55
N PRO A 78 10.60 -16.64 -10.38
CA PRO A 78 9.47 -17.48 -9.96
C PRO A 78 9.72 -18.26 -8.65
N SER A 79 10.95 -18.74 -8.43
CA SER A 79 11.37 -19.44 -7.21
C SER A 79 11.33 -18.59 -5.94
N HIS A 80 11.38 -17.26 -6.05
CA HIS A 80 11.40 -16.35 -4.90
C HIS A 80 10.05 -15.65 -4.68
N LYS A 81 9.06 -15.80 -5.59
CA LYS A 81 7.76 -15.12 -5.48
C LYS A 81 6.96 -15.52 -4.23
N GLU A 82 7.12 -16.76 -3.77
CA GLU A 82 6.51 -17.28 -2.53
C GLU A 82 6.98 -16.54 -1.26
N ARG A 83 8.11 -15.83 -1.34
CA ARG A 83 8.67 -15.03 -0.25
C ARG A 83 7.97 -13.68 -0.09
N PHE A 84 7.27 -13.24 -1.14
CA PHE A 84 6.47 -12.02 -1.15
C PHE A 84 5.05 -12.35 -0.75
N GLN A 85 4.76 -12.23 0.54
CA GLN A 85 3.47 -12.59 1.12
C GLN A 85 2.74 -11.34 1.59
N VAL A 86 1.42 -11.41 1.49
CA VAL A 86 0.51 -10.35 1.91
C VAL A 86 -0.63 -10.99 2.65
N TYR A 87 -0.98 -10.47 3.82
CA TYR A 87 -2.08 -10.99 4.61
C TYR A 87 -2.68 -9.92 5.51
N ASN A 88 -3.91 -10.19 5.95
CA ASN A 88 -4.60 -9.43 6.99
C ASN A 88 -4.53 -10.26 8.28
N PRO A 89 -3.87 -9.79 9.35
CA PRO A 89 -3.71 -10.56 10.58
C PRO A 89 -5.07 -10.85 11.20
N HIS A 90 -5.31 -12.12 11.58
CA HIS A 90 -6.59 -12.57 12.15
C HIS A 90 -7.83 -12.26 11.28
N GLU A 91 -7.64 -12.12 9.96
CA GLU A 91 -8.67 -11.64 9.02
C GLU A 91 -9.21 -10.23 9.32
N ASP A 92 -8.46 -9.43 10.09
CA ASP A 92 -8.81 -8.04 10.38
C ASP A 92 -8.42 -7.14 9.20
N ASP A 93 -9.43 -6.62 8.53
CA ASP A 93 -9.30 -5.67 7.43
C ASP A 93 -8.69 -4.32 7.86
N SER A 94 -8.67 -4.00 9.16
CA SER A 94 -8.07 -2.77 9.68
C SER A 94 -6.56 -2.67 9.42
N THR A 95 -5.92 -3.82 9.20
CA THR A 95 -4.48 -3.97 9.02
C THR A 95 -4.19 -4.88 7.83
N ILE A 96 -3.27 -4.46 6.97
CA ILE A 96 -2.71 -5.30 5.92
C ILE A 96 -1.18 -5.26 6.00
N ILE A 97 -0.57 -6.44 5.98
CA ILE A 97 0.87 -6.63 6.12
C ILE A 97 1.40 -7.16 4.79
N TYR A 98 2.43 -6.48 4.28
CA TYR A 98 3.22 -6.93 3.14
C TYR A 98 4.62 -7.25 3.65
N HIS A 99 5.10 -8.47 3.47
CA HIS A 99 6.45 -8.82 3.89
C HIS A 99 7.23 -9.61 2.85
N ILE A 100 8.56 -9.51 2.94
CA ILE A 100 9.50 -10.28 2.15
C ILE A 100 10.33 -11.09 3.14
N LEU A 101 10.26 -12.41 3.03
CA LEU A 101 10.99 -13.34 3.87
C LEU A 101 12.37 -13.66 3.28
N ASP A 102 13.29 -14.10 4.14
CA ASP A 102 14.60 -14.62 3.74
C ASP A 102 14.49 -15.98 2.99
N GLU A 103 15.64 -16.49 2.54
CA GLU A 103 15.71 -17.78 1.84
C GLU A 103 15.21 -18.95 2.71
N ASN A 104 15.34 -18.87 4.03
CA ASN A 104 14.84 -19.91 4.94
C ASN A 104 13.35 -19.74 5.29
N GLY A 105 12.75 -18.60 4.94
CA GLY A 105 11.36 -18.28 5.24
C GLY A 105 11.11 -17.99 6.72
N LYS A 106 12.16 -17.63 7.47
CA LYS A 106 12.13 -17.43 8.92
C LYS A 106 12.18 -15.95 9.29
N ASP A 107 13.05 -15.20 8.62
CA ASP A 107 13.32 -13.81 8.99
C ASP A 107 12.66 -12.84 8.00
N GLU A 108 12.05 -11.78 8.53
CA GLU A 108 11.47 -10.69 7.75
C GLU A 108 12.58 -9.74 7.28
N LEU A 109 12.90 -9.77 5.98
CA LEU A 109 13.83 -8.83 5.36
C LEU A 109 13.21 -7.44 5.23
N LEU A 110 11.97 -7.39 4.75
CA LEU A 110 11.17 -6.15 4.60
C LEU A 110 9.75 -6.41 5.10
N CYS A 111 9.20 -5.48 5.86
CA CYS A 111 7.83 -5.57 6.38
C CYS A 111 7.16 -4.20 6.34
N ILE A 112 6.04 -4.11 5.62
CA ILE A 112 5.20 -2.91 5.49
C ILE A 112 3.87 -3.23 6.16
N ILE A 113 3.55 -2.49 7.21
CA ILE A 113 2.30 -2.63 7.97
C ILE A 113 1.45 -1.40 7.68
N GLN A 114 0.30 -1.60 7.04
CA GLN A 114 -0.66 -0.54 6.78
C GLN A 114 -1.88 -0.77 7.66
N ASN A 115 -2.03 0.07 8.67
CA ASN A 115 -3.24 0.14 9.48
C ASN A 115 -4.22 1.14 8.87
N THR A 116 -5.35 1.35 9.53
CA THR A 116 -6.38 2.32 9.12
C THR A 116 -5.80 3.74 8.98
N ASP A 117 -4.99 4.20 9.92
CA ASP A 117 -4.49 5.58 9.98
C ASP A 117 -2.95 5.70 9.99
N THR A 118 -2.24 4.58 9.97
CA THR A 118 -0.78 4.55 10.12
C THR A 118 -0.15 3.59 9.13
N VAL A 119 1.06 3.94 8.69
CA VAL A 119 1.89 3.11 7.84
C VAL A 119 3.27 2.99 8.48
N HIS A 120 3.72 1.76 8.64
CA HIS A 120 5.03 1.44 9.20
C HIS A 120 5.84 0.63 8.19
N CYS A 121 7.09 1.01 7.98
CA CYS A 121 8.04 0.23 7.19
C CYS A 121 9.19 -0.21 8.09
N LYS A 122 9.47 -1.52 8.09
CA LYS A 122 10.56 -2.16 8.82
C LYS A 122 11.47 -2.88 7.84
N ALA A 123 12.76 -2.84 8.10
CA ALA A 123 13.77 -3.53 7.32
C ALA A 123 14.74 -4.26 8.27
N MET A 124 14.97 -5.54 8.05
CA MET A 124 15.86 -6.37 8.87
C MET A 124 15.53 -6.23 10.37
N GLY A 125 14.23 -6.27 10.72
CA GLY A 125 13.73 -6.07 12.09
C GLY A 125 13.77 -4.63 12.64
N ASN A 126 14.33 -3.66 11.92
CA ASN A 126 14.45 -2.27 12.36
C ASN A 126 13.33 -1.39 11.80
N SER A 127 12.72 -0.56 12.64
CA SER A 127 11.72 0.42 12.22
C SER A 127 12.39 1.56 11.44
N TYR A 128 12.00 1.74 10.18
CA TYR A 128 12.60 2.70 9.28
C TYR A 128 11.82 4.03 9.25
N PHE A 129 10.50 3.94 9.06
CA PHE A 129 9.60 5.06 9.29
C PHE A 129 8.25 4.56 9.83
N ALA A 130 7.58 5.47 10.52
CA ALA A 130 6.18 5.36 10.90
C ALA A 130 5.50 6.69 10.55
N VAL A 131 4.51 6.65 9.68
CA VAL A 131 3.75 7.84 9.24
C VAL A 131 2.32 7.66 9.68
N ARG A 132 1.77 8.65 10.38
CA ARG A 132 0.33 8.75 10.58
C ARG A 132 -0.25 9.52 9.40
N GLU A 133 -1.13 8.86 8.66
CA GLU A 133 -1.86 9.46 7.56
C GLU A 133 -3.14 10.09 8.11
N GLN A 134 -3.46 11.28 7.60
CA GLN A 134 -4.73 11.90 7.93
C GLN A 134 -5.83 11.24 7.09
N PRO A 135 -6.99 10.92 7.70
CA PRO A 135 -8.12 10.38 6.95
C PRO A 135 -8.62 11.41 5.95
N VAL A 136 -9.09 10.95 4.79
CA VAL A 136 -9.40 11.82 3.67
C VAL A 136 -10.73 12.53 3.92
N CYS A 137 -10.76 13.86 3.80
CA CYS A 137 -12.02 14.61 3.86
C CYS A 137 -12.85 14.39 2.60
N LEU A 138 -14.16 14.16 2.75
CA LEU A 138 -15.07 14.21 1.61
C LEU A 138 -15.12 15.64 1.10
N LYS A 139 -14.77 15.85 -0.19
CA LYS A 139 -14.66 17.20 -0.78
C LYS A 139 -15.88 18.09 -0.53
N SER A 140 -17.07 17.52 -0.64
CA SER A 140 -18.33 18.25 -0.43
C SER A 140 -18.76 18.35 1.05
N TYR A 141 -18.13 17.60 1.94
CA TYR A 141 -18.48 17.49 3.37
C TYR A 141 -17.20 17.39 4.23
N PRO A 142 -16.47 18.50 4.45
CA PRO A 142 -15.16 18.49 5.13
C PRO A 142 -15.22 18.01 6.59
N GLN A 143 -16.39 18.07 7.23
CA GLN A 143 -16.63 17.50 8.56
C GLN A 143 -16.71 15.97 8.57
N MET A 144 -16.79 15.34 7.39
CA MET A 144 -16.83 13.90 7.20
C MET A 144 -15.52 13.43 6.60
N THR A 145 -14.87 12.52 7.30
CA THR A 145 -13.63 11.87 6.86
C THR A 145 -13.90 10.42 6.51
N TYR A 146 -13.10 9.86 5.60
CA TYR A 146 -13.18 8.46 5.25
C TYR A 146 -11.80 7.82 5.13
N THR A 147 -11.78 6.52 5.40
CA THR A 147 -10.67 5.61 5.14
C THR A 147 -11.20 4.38 4.42
N ILE A 148 -10.39 3.82 3.52
CA ILE A 148 -10.70 2.56 2.85
C ILE A 148 -9.69 1.52 3.32
N ASN A 149 -10.18 0.56 4.07
CA ASN A 149 -9.44 -0.63 4.45
C ASN A 149 -9.36 -1.59 3.27
N LYS A 150 -8.25 -2.34 3.19
CA LYS A 150 -7.98 -3.23 2.07
C LYS A 150 -7.78 -4.66 2.55
N LYS A 151 -8.24 -5.60 1.72
CA LYS A 151 -8.01 -7.02 1.90
C LYS A 151 -7.26 -7.57 0.70
N TYR A 152 -6.24 -8.37 0.97
CA TYR A 152 -5.52 -9.07 -0.09
C TYR A 152 -6.32 -10.27 -0.58
N SER A 153 -6.29 -10.52 -1.90
CA SER A 153 -6.81 -11.73 -2.49
C SER A 153 -5.70 -12.43 -3.27
N GLU A 154 -5.41 -13.67 -2.88
CA GLU A 154 -4.46 -14.55 -3.57
C GLU A 154 -4.93 -14.91 -4.98
N ILE A 155 -6.24 -15.10 -5.16
CA ILE A 155 -6.83 -15.56 -6.43
C ILE A 155 -6.56 -14.59 -7.58
N VAL A 156 -6.59 -13.30 -7.29
CA VAL A 156 -6.40 -12.22 -8.26
C VAL A 156 -5.10 -11.43 -7.99
N GLU A 157 -4.29 -11.93 -7.05
CA GLU A 157 -2.97 -11.43 -6.63
C GLU A 157 -2.92 -9.91 -6.38
N CYS A 158 -3.97 -9.33 -5.79
CA CYS A 158 -3.95 -7.90 -5.45
C CYS A 158 -4.82 -7.53 -4.24
N SER A 159 -4.64 -6.31 -3.74
CA SER A 159 -5.36 -5.77 -2.59
C SER A 159 -6.58 -4.95 -3.03
N PHE A 160 -7.76 -5.27 -2.47
CA PHE A 160 -9.04 -4.62 -2.82
C PHE A 160 -9.61 -3.84 -1.66
N PRO A 161 -10.39 -2.77 -1.94
CA PRO A 161 -11.27 -2.16 -0.95
C PRO A 161 -12.18 -3.21 -0.29
N SER A 162 -12.08 -3.36 1.03
CA SER A 162 -12.81 -4.37 1.78
C SER A 162 -13.80 -3.77 2.76
N THR A 163 -13.45 -2.64 3.39
CA THR A 163 -14.33 -1.90 4.30
C THR A 163 -14.15 -0.41 4.11
N LEU A 164 -15.26 0.32 3.97
CA LEU A 164 -15.29 1.78 4.01
C LEU A 164 -15.56 2.22 5.44
N CYS A 165 -14.62 2.98 6.03
CA CYS A 165 -14.76 3.58 7.34
C CYS A 165 -15.11 5.06 7.17
N LEU A 166 -16.27 5.48 7.65
CA LEU A 166 -16.74 6.86 7.65
C LEU A 166 -16.73 7.41 9.06
N LYS A 167 -16.32 8.67 9.22
CA LYS A 167 -16.33 9.36 10.50
C LYS A 167 -16.80 10.80 10.34
N LEU A 168 -17.91 11.09 10.99
CA LEU A 168 -18.36 12.45 11.23
C LEU A 168 -17.68 12.97 12.51
N ALA A 169 -17.31 14.24 12.52
CA ALA A 169 -16.73 14.86 13.71
C ALA A 169 -17.64 14.67 14.94
N GLY A 170 -17.09 14.11 16.03
CA GLY A 170 -17.81 13.86 17.27
C GLY A 170 -18.66 12.58 17.30
N THR A 171 -18.67 11.76 16.26
CA THR A 171 -19.41 10.48 16.23
C THR A 171 -18.46 9.28 16.23
N PRO A 172 -18.94 8.08 16.63
CA PRO A 172 -18.22 6.84 16.35
C PRO A 172 -18.05 6.60 14.84
N PHE A 173 -17.11 5.73 14.49
CA PHE A 173 -16.91 5.28 13.11
C PHE A 173 -18.09 4.44 12.64
N LEU A 174 -18.50 4.68 11.40
CA LEU A 174 -19.39 3.79 10.65
C LEU A 174 -18.55 2.94 9.70
N SER A 175 -18.62 1.62 9.88
CA SER A 175 -17.93 0.66 9.01
C SER A 175 -18.92 0.00 8.05
N VAL A 176 -18.65 0.12 6.75
CA VAL A 176 -19.47 -0.46 5.68
C VAL A 176 -18.66 -1.52 4.94
N PRO A 177 -19.02 -2.81 5.05
CA PRO A 177 -18.31 -3.87 4.32
C PRO A 177 -18.56 -3.78 2.81
N LEU A 178 -17.48 -3.89 2.04
CA LEU A 178 -17.45 -3.83 0.58
C LEU A 178 -17.15 -5.20 -0.07
N ASN A 179 -17.19 -6.28 0.71
CA ASN A 179 -16.89 -7.65 0.28
C ASN A 179 -17.67 -8.13 -0.97
N LYS A 180 -18.84 -7.55 -1.26
CA LYS A 180 -19.61 -7.86 -2.47
C LYS A 180 -18.88 -7.48 -3.77
N ILE A 181 -17.98 -6.49 -3.74
CA ILE A 181 -17.19 -6.09 -4.92
C ILE A 181 -16.27 -7.24 -5.36
N VAL A 182 -15.56 -7.84 -4.41
CA VAL A 182 -14.64 -8.96 -4.70
C VAL A 182 -15.40 -10.20 -5.17
N LYS A 183 -16.58 -10.46 -4.60
CA LYS A 183 -17.45 -11.58 -5.04
C LYS A 183 -17.82 -11.47 -6.52
N TYR A 184 -18.03 -10.26 -7.04
CA TYR A 184 -18.29 -10.06 -8.46
C TYR A 184 -17.09 -10.50 -9.32
N LEU A 185 -15.87 -10.12 -8.92
CA LEU A 185 -14.65 -10.52 -9.63
C LEU A 185 -14.45 -12.04 -9.61
N TYR A 186 -14.74 -12.71 -8.49
CA TYR A 186 -14.72 -14.18 -8.43
C TYR A 186 -15.74 -14.81 -9.37
N SER A 187 -16.96 -14.25 -9.46
CA SER A 187 -17.95 -14.77 -10.40
C SER A 187 -17.51 -14.61 -11.86
N GLU A 188 -16.84 -13.51 -12.23
CA GLU A 188 -16.29 -13.33 -13.57
C GLU A 188 -15.11 -14.27 -13.85
N LEU A 189 -14.32 -14.61 -12.81
CA LEU A 189 -13.27 -15.61 -12.90
C LEU A 189 -13.84 -17.01 -13.13
N ASP A 190 -14.85 -17.42 -12.35
CA ASP A 190 -15.51 -18.71 -12.47
C ASP A 190 -16.16 -18.88 -13.85
N ASN A 191 -16.72 -17.79 -14.39
CA ASN A 191 -17.29 -17.73 -15.73
C ASN A 191 -16.24 -17.65 -16.86
N ARG A 192 -14.94 -17.71 -16.55
CA ARG A 192 -13.80 -17.54 -17.48
C ARG A 192 -13.88 -16.26 -18.33
N ASN A 193 -14.53 -15.23 -17.81
CA ASN A 193 -14.80 -13.98 -18.50
C ASN A 193 -13.96 -12.81 -17.95
N LEU A 194 -13.17 -13.05 -16.89
CA LEU A 194 -12.41 -12.03 -16.19
C LEU A 194 -11.48 -11.22 -17.12
N ASP A 195 -10.75 -11.85 -18.05
CA ASP A 195 -9.81 -11.13 -18.93
C ASP A 195 -10.53 -10.25 -19.97
N LYS A 196 -11.68 -10.73 -20.47
CA LYS A 196 -12.54 -9.94 -21.34
C LYS A 196 -13.15 -8.76 -20.58
N TRP A 197 -13.63 -9.01 -19.36
CA TRP A 197 -14.14 -7.97 -18.48
C TRP A 197 -13.07 -6.92 -18.17
N LYS A 198 -11.84 -7.32 -17.79
CA LYS A 198 -10.70 -6.41 -17.55
C LYS A 198 -10.42 -5.52 -18.76
N THR A 199 -10.42 -6.09 -19.96
CA THR A 199 -10.16 -5.34 -21.21
C THR A 199 -11.25 -4.31 -21.46
N GLN A 200 -12.52 -4.72 -21.31
CA GLN A 200 -13.67 -3.83 -21.49
C GLN A 200 -13.72 -2.72 -20.44
N GLU A 201 -13.56 -3.06 -19.17
CA GLU A 201 -13.60 -2.12 -18.04
C GLU A 201 -12.46 -1.12 -18.13
N LYS A 202 -11.24 -1.55 -18.47
CA LYS A 202 -10.09 -0.67 -18.67
C LYS A 202 -10.36 0.38 -19.75
N ALA A 203 -10.89 -0.05 -20.90
CA ALA A 203 -11.19 0.86 -22.00
C ALA A 203 -12.28 1.87 -21.62
N ASN A 204 -13.40 1.39 -21.06
CA ASN A 204 -14.53 2.23 -20.69
C ASN A 204 -14.17 3.22 -19.57
N TYR A 205 -13.57 2.73 -18.49
CA TYR A 205 -13.26 3.56 -17.32
C TYR A 205 -12.27 4.67 -17.66
N LEU A 206 -11.20 4.35 -18.41
CA LEU A 206 -10.22 5.35 -18.83
C LEU A 206 -10.83 6.37 -19.78
N ALA A 207 -11.66 5.95 -20.73
CA ALA A 207 -12.34 6.86 -21.65
C ALA A 207 -13.26 7.86 -20.91
N GLU A 208 -14.06 7.37 -19.94
CA GLU A 208 -14.90 8.23 -19.11
C GLU A 208 -14.09 9.16 -18.21
N LYS A 209 -12.96 8.71 -17.64
CA LYS A 209 -12.08 9.56 -16.84
C LYS A 209 -11.42 10.67 -17.65
N ILE A 210 -10.99 10.37 -18.88
CA ILE A 210 -10.47 11.38 -19.81
C ILE A 210 -11.57 12.38 -20.13
N ARG A 211 -12.77 11.91 -20.49
CA ARG A 211 -13.92 12.78 -20.82
C ARG A 211 -14.31 13.68 -19.65
N ALA A 212 -14.33 13.18 -18.42
CA ALA A 212 -14.66 13.98 -17.23
C ALA A 212 -13.61 15.04 -16.88
N GLY A 213 -12.38 14.91 -17.40
CA GLY A 213 -11.31 15.88 -17.22
C GLY A 213 -11.19 16.93 -18.34
N ILE A 214 -11.84 16.71 -19.49
CA ILE A 214 -11.98 17.66 -20.60
C ILE A 214 -13.17 18.57 -20.32
#